data_AF-A0A7C1SZ53-F1
#
_entry.id   AF-A0A7C1SZ53-F1
#
_cell.length_a   1.000
_cell.length_b   1.000
_cell.length_c   1.000
_cell.angle_alpha   90.00
_cell.angle_beta   90.00
_cell.angle_gamma   90.00
#
_symmetry.space_group_name_H-M   'P 1'
#
loop_
_entity.id
_entity.type
_entity.pdbx_description
1 polymer ?
#
loop_
_entity_poly.entity_id
_entity_poly.type
_entity_poly.pdbx_seq_one_letter_code
_entity_poly.pdbx_strand_id
1 'polypeptide(L)'
;MAPEIFTGANGVEVVNLLTIYYRLATFFTWLGTACAVGVLGILLFPPDTQSDEEGGKSKSIKEWLRIKNNKKIIIRAIFIVIPVVIGVLALTLSNELFMDPDFPVLYSIPDNLITIQIGSWEYPIGRFLLNFIFMPLFLALIPVMFIYLATKTFGVLRKSYAWNAIGFLLYYTGRILQGALNVAEFPHLRAILPTFIILLALLILVIANNYEQLK
;
A
#
# COMPACT_ATOMS: atom_id res chain seq x y z
N MET A 1 16.48 -14.29 9.16
CA MET A 1 15.55 -14.65 10.27
C MET A 1 16.13 -15.84 11.00
N ALA A 2 15.97 -15.91 12.32
CA ALA A 2 16.64 -16.88 13.19
C ALA A 2 16.28 -18.34 12.84
N PRO A 3 17.22 -19.15 12.31
CA PRO A 3 17.00 -20.57 11.98
C PRO A 3 16.79 -21.44 13.24
N GLU A 4 17.05 -20.87 14.40
CA GLU A 4 17.24 -21.56 15.68
C GLU A 4 15.92 -21.99 16.33
N ILE A 5 14.78 -21.46 15.87
CA ILE A 5 13.44 -21.76 16.41
C ILE A 5 12.89 -23.08 15.84
N PHE A 6 13.44 -23.59 14.73
CA PHE A 6 12.92 -24.74 14.00
C PHE A 6 13.87 -25.94 14.01
N THR A 7 14.66 -26.10 15.07
CA THR A 7 15.54 -27.26 15.24
C THR A 7 14.71 -28.56 15.31
N GLY A 8 14.77 -29.36 14.23
CA GLY A 8 14.08 -30.66 14.12
C GLY A 8 12.80 -30.68 13.26
N ALA A 9 12.38 -29.54 12.69
CA ALA A 9 11.24 -29.50 11.77
C ALA A 9 11.67 -29.81 10.32
N ASN A 10 10.78 -30.44 9.54
CA ASN A 10 11.01 -30.69 8.12
C ASN A 10 11.09 -29.35 7.36
N GLY A 11 12.12 -29.15 6.54
CA GLY A 11 12.35 -27.89 5.81
C GLY A 11 11.16 -27.44 4.96
N VAL A 12 10.42 -28.41 4.39
CA VAL A 12 9.19 -28.14 3.63
C VAL A 12 8.09 -27.53 4.51
N GLU A 13 7.93 -28.04 5.74
CA GLU A 13 6.90 -27.55 6.67
C GLU A 13 7.23 -26.14 7.17
N VAL A 14 8.51 -25.89 7.47
CA VAL A 14 9.00 -24.56 7.89
C VAL A 14 8.76 -23.54 6.78
N VAL A 15 9.13 -23.87 5.54
CA VAL A 15 8.95 -22.97 4.39
C VAL A 15 7.46 -22.71 4.12
N ASN A 16 6.61 -23.73 4.20
CA ASN A 16 5.16 -23.56 4.04
C ASN A 16 4.59 -22.63 5.11
N LEU A 17 4.98 -22.80 6.38
CA LEU A 17 4.54 -21.94 7.48
C LEU A 17 4.98 -20.49 7.27
N LEU A 18 6.26 -20.27 6.96
CA LEU A 18 6.82 -18.94 6.69
C LEU A 18 6.12 -18.27 5.51
N THR A 19 5.84 -19.04 4.45
CA THR A 19 5.14 -18.55 3.27
C THR A 19 3.70 -18.16 3.58
N ILE A 20 2.98 -18.94 4.40
CA ILE A 20 1.62 -18.61 4.86
C ILE A 20 1.64 -17.31 5.67
N TYR A 21 2.57 -17.13 6.61
CA TYR A 21 2.67 -15.89 7.37
C TYR A 21 2.97 -14.68 6.49
N TYR A 22 3.87 -14.83 5.53
CA TYR A 22 4.13 -13.77 4.55
C TYR A 22 2.87 -13.41 3.75
N ARG A 23 2.11 -14.41 3.28
CA ARG A 23 0.86 -14.21 2.52
C ARG A 23 -0.22 -13.52 3.34
N LEU A 24 -0.42 -13.95 4.59
CA LEU A 24 -1.39 -13.33 5.51
C LEU A 24 -1.00 -11.87 5.81
N ALA A 25 0.28 -11.62 6.13
CA ALA A 25 0.77 -10.26 6.37
C ALA A 25 0.56 -9.36 5.15
N THR A 26 0.84 -9.89 3.95
CA THR A 26 0.64 -9.18 2.68
C THR A 26 -0.85 -8.90 2.44
N PHE A 27 -1.72 -9.88 2.63
CA PHE A 27 -3.18 -9.72 2.51
C PHE A 27 -3.74 -8.64 3.43
N PHE A 28 -3.42 -8.70 4.73
CA PHE A 28 -3.88 -7.69 5.69
C PHE A 28 -3.31 -6.31 5.41
N THR A 29 -2.07 -6.23 4.90
CA THR A 29 -1.49 -4.96 4.43
C THR A 29 -2.34 -4.37 3.31
N TRP A 30 -2.72 -5.16 2.31
CA TRP A 30 -3.55 -4.73 1.18
C TRP A 30 -4.98 -4.39 1.59
N LEU A 31 -5.57 -5.08 2.58
CA LEU A 31 -6.85 -4.66 3.18
C LEU A 31 -6.73 -3.31 3.89
N GLY A 32 -5.66 -3.10 4.66
CA GLY A 32 -5.37 -1.80 5.28
C GLY A 32 -5.23 -0.69 4.24
N THR A 33 -4.53 -0.96 3.13
CA THR A 33 -4.44 -0.05 1.99
C THR A 33 -5.81 0.21 1.34
N ALA A 34 -6.65 -0.82 1.18
CA ALA A 34 -8.01 -0.67 0.66
C ALA A 34 -8.85 0.29 1.51
N CYS A 35 -8.79 0.15 2.83
CA CYS A 35 -9.47 1.05 3.77
C CYS A 35 -8.94 2.48 3.66
N ALA A 36 -7.61 2.66 3.65
CA ALA A 36 -6.98 3.97 3.55
C ALA A 36 -7.37 4.68 2.25
N VAL A 37 -7.23 4.00 1.11
CA VAL A 37 -7.56 4.56 -0.22
C VAL A 37 -9.08 4.69 -0.41
N GLY A 38 -9.89 3.88 0.26
CA GLY A 38 -11.34 4.01 0.31
C GLY A 38 -11.83 5.27 1.01
N VAL A 39 -11.33 5.53 2.23
CA VAL A 39 -11.62 6.79 2.97
C VAL A 39 -11.19 8.00 2.13
N LEU A 40 -9.99 7.92 1.57
CA LEU A 40 -9.42 8.88 0.65
C LEU A 40 -10.31 9.12 -0.59
N GLY A 41 -10.84 8.05 -1.20
CA GLY A 41 -11.76 8.13 -2.33
C GLY A 41 -13.07 8.84 -1.96
N ILE A 42 -13.60 8.61 -0.76
CA ILE A 42 -14.78 9.31 -0.23
C ILE A 42 -14.49 10.80 -0.01
N LEU A 43 -13.28 11.17 0.41
CA LEU A 43 -12.91 12.57 0.58
C LEU A 43 -12.76 13.31 -0.77
N LEU A 44 -12.17 12.68 -1.79
CA LEU A 44 -12.04 13.29 -3.13
C LEU A 44 -13.38 13.49 -3.82
N PHE A 45 -14.23 12.49 -3.64
CA PHE A 45 -15.54 12.43 -4.23
C PHE A 45 -16.49 12.30 -3.05
N PRO A 46 -16.94 13.41 -2.45
CA PRO A 46 -17.96 13.32 -1.41
C PRO A 46 -19.26 12.75 -2.00
N PRO A 47 -20.00 11.91 -1.27
CA PRO A 47 -21.35 11.53 -1.69
C PRO A 47 -22.20 12.79 -1.79
N ASP A 48 -22.82 13.03 -2.94
CA ASP A 48 -23.74 14.15 -3.08
C ASP A 48 -24.97 13.83 -2.21
N THR A 49 -25.27 14.68 -1.23
CA THR A 49 -26.35 14.50 -0.24
C THR A 49 -27.75 14.71 -0.78
N GLN A 50 -27.88 15.07 -2.05
CA GLN A 50 -29.18 15.17 -2.72
C GLN A 50 -29.52 13.81 -3.32
N SER A 51 -30.31 13.05 -2.56
CA SER A 51 -31.18 12.03 -3.12
C SER A 51 -32.18 12.73 -4.04
N ASP A 52 -31.80 12.93 -5.30
CA ASP A 52 -32.80 13.14 -6.34
C ASP A 52 -33.58 11.83 -6.45
N GLU A 53 -34.72 11.80 -5.78
CA GLU A 53 -35.81 10.90 -6.07
C GLU A 53 -36.24 11.11 -7.51
N GLU A 54 -35.55 10.48 -8.46
CA GLU A 54 -36.07 10.33 -9.81
C GLU A 54 -36.22 8.85 -10.13
N GLY A 55 -37.38 8.35 -9.72
CA GLY A 55 -38.30 7.61 -10.57
C GLY A 55 -37.72 6.40 -11.30
N GLY A 56 -38.09 5.22 -10.82
CA GLY A 56 -37.85 3.95 -11.49
C GLY A 56 -38.25 3.97 -12.97
N LYS A 57 -37.27 4.09 -13.84
CA LYS A 57 -37.33 3.60 -15.23
C LYS A 57 -35.97 3.01 -15.56
N SER A 58 -36.00 1.78 -16.04
CA SER A 58 -34.85 1.03 -16.57
C SER A 58 -34.03 1.91 -17.52
N LYS A 59 -32.98 2.55 -17.01
CA LYS A 59 -32.00 3.27 -17.81
C LYS A 59 -30.91 2.27 -18.16
N SER A 60 -30.69 2.07 -19.46
CA SER A 60 -29.60 1.28 -20.01
C SER A 60 -28.29 1.56 -19.25
N ILE A 61 -27.47 0.52 -19.00
CA ILE A 61 -26.20 0.63 -18.25
C ILE A 61 -25.32 1.79 -18.80
N LYS A 62 -25.37 2.03 -20.11
CA LYS A 62 -24.66 3.14 -20.78
C LYS A 62 -25.17 4.54 -20.37
N GLU A 63 -26.48 4.71 -20.20
CA GLU A 63 -27.08 5.96 -19.74
C GLU A 63 -26.83 6.19 -18.25
N TRP A 64 -26.87 5.13 -17.45
CA TRP A 64 -26.54 5.20 -16.04
C TRP A 64 -25.06 5.58 -15.81
N LEU A 65 -24.14 5.05 -16.61
CA LEU A 65 -22.71 5.40 -16.58
C LEU A 65 -22.40 6.84 -17.02
N ARG A 66 -23.29 7.47 -17.78
CA ARG A 66 -23.09 8.86 -18.26
C ARG A 66 -23.33 9.90 -17.17
N ILE A 67 -24.10 9.57 -16.13
CA ILE A 67 -24.42 10.46 -15.02
C ILE A 67 -23.13 10.74 -14.22
N LYS A 68 -22.77 12.02 -14.10
CA LYS A 68 -21.52 12.48 -13.43
C LYS A 68 -21.40 11.96 -12.00
N ASN A 69 -22.53 11.77 -11.32
CA ASN A 69 -22.57 11.26 -9.96
C ASN A 69 -22.25 9.76 -9.86
N ASN A 70 -22.74 8.96 -10.80
CA ASN A 70 -22.44 7.52 -10.87
C ASN A 70 -20.96 7.26 -11.19
N LYS A 71 -20.32 8.12 -11.99
CA LYS A 71 -18.87 8.04 -12.23
C LYS A 71 -18.05 8.24 -10.96
N LYS A 72 -18.45 9.16 -10.07
CA LYS A 72 -17.80 9.37 -8.76
C LYS A 72 -17.89 8.11 -7.90
N ILE A 73 -19.06 7.45 -7.88
CA ILE A 73 -19.28 6.22 -7.13
C ILE A 73 -18.41 5.08 -7.68
N ILE A 74 -18.35 4.92 -8.99
CA ILE A 74 -17.54 3.89 -9.64
C ILE A 74 -16.05 4.10 -9.34
N ILE A 75 -15.54 5.33 -9.43
CA ILE A 75 -14.14 5.61 -9.12
C ILE A 75 -13.82 5.26 -7.66
N ARG A 76 -14.71 5.57 -6.70
CA ARG A 76 -14.56 5.15 -5.30
C ARG A 76 -14.53 3.64 -5.14
N ALA A 77 -15.46 2.95 -5.81
CA ALA A 77 -15.52 1.50 -5.77
C ALA A 77 -14.23 0.88 -6.33
N ILE A 78 -13.71 1.40 -7.46
CA ILE A 78 -12.46 0.96 -8.06
C ILE A 78 -11.28 1.13 -7.10
N PHE A 79 -11.20 2.27 -6.41
CA PHE A 79 -10.15 2.55 -5.43
C PHE A 79 -10.12 1.55 -4.25
N ILE A 80 -11.25 0.98 -3.89
CA ILE A 80 -11.36 -0.05 -2.84
C ILE A 80 -11.14 -1.44 -3.42
N VAL A 81 -11.78 -1.74 -4.56
CA VAL A 81 -11.77 -3.07 -5.17
C VAL A 81 -10.38 -3.47 -5.65
N ILE A 82 -9.59 -2.56 -6.25
CA ILE A 82 -8.27 -2.94 -6.77
C ILE A 82 -7.34 -3.44 -5.64
N PRO A 83 -7.12 -2.71 -4.53
CA PRO A 83 -6.33 -3.21 -3.42
C PRO A 83 -6.84 -4.54 -2.84
N VAL A 84 -8.16 -4.72 -2.75
CA VAL A 84 -8.75 -5.98 -2.28
C VAL A 84 -8.42 -7.13 -3.22
N VAL A 85 -8.55 -6.93 -4.54
CA VAL A 85 -8.19 -7.93 -5.54
C VAL A 85 -6.70 -8.28 -5.45
N ILE A 86 -5.81 -7.27 -5.30
CA ILE A 86 -4.37 -7.51 -5.12
C ILE A 86 -4.10 -8.33 -3.86
N GLY A 87 -4.78 -8.02 -2.75
CA GLY A 87 -4.69 -8.80 -1.52
C GLY A 87 -5.11 -10.26 -1.72
N VAL A 88 -6.25 -10.50 -2.37
CA VAL A 88 -6.74 -11.86 -2.68
C VAL A 88 -5.74 -12.60 -3.57
N LEU A 89 -5.22 -11.95 -4.61
CA LEU A 89 -4.20 -12.53 -5.49
C LEU A 89 -2.94 -12.94 -4.71
N ALA A 90 -2.51 -12.14 -3.73
CA ALA A 90 -1.38 -12.50 -2.87
C ALA A 90 -1.63 -13.77 -2.04
N LEU A 91 -2.89 -14.09 -1.70
CA LEU A 91 -3.25 -15.34 -1.03
C LEU A 91 -3.31 -16.54 -1.99
N THR A 92 -3.75 -16.34 -3.24
CA THR A 92 -4.09 -17.44 -4.16
C THR A 92 -2.99 -17.83 -5.15
N LEU A 93 -2.09 -16.91 -5.49
CA LEU A 93 -1.01 -17.15 -6.47
C LEU A 93 -0.02 -18.21 -5.99
N SER A 94 0.80 -18.82 -6.87
CA SER A 94 1.69 -19.93 -6.50
C SER A 94 2.84 -19.51 -5.56
N ASN A 95 3.35 -20.46 -4.75
CA ASN A 95 4.47 -20.20 -3.82
C ASN A 95 5.76 -19.83 -4.56
N GLU A 96 5.95 -20.36 -5.76
CA GLU A 96 7.10 -20.13 -6.65
C GLU A 96 7.30 -18.64 -6.98
N LEU A 97 6.24 -17.84 -6.94
CA LEU A 97 6.29 -16.39 -7.21
C LEU A 97 6.74 -15.56 -5.99
N PHE A 98 6.63 -16.10 -4.77
CA PHE A 98 6.85 -15.34 -3.53
C PHE A 98 7.89 -15.96 -2.61
N MET A 99 8.37 -17.16 -2.89
CA MET A 99 9.31 -17.86 -2.05
C MET A 99 10.72 -17.28 -2.23
N ASP A 100 11.49 -17.23 -1.13
CA ASP A 100 12.81 -16.61 -1.11
C ASP A 100 13.85 -17.46 -1.87
N PRO A 101 14.70 -16.87 -2.73
CA PRO A 101 15.75 -17.61 -3.45
C PRO A 101 16.74 -18.36 -2.56
N ASP A 102 16.89 -17.96 -1.29
CA ASP A 102 17.78 -18.66 -0.37
C ASP A 102 17.14 -19.96 0.20
N PHE A 103 15.82 -20.14 0.09
CA PHE A 103 15.10 -21.26 0.73
C PHE A 103 15.41 -22.64 0.15
N PRO A 104 15.55 -22.83 -1.18
CA PRO A 104 16.03 -24.09 -1.77
C PRO A 104 17.34 -24.57 -1.15
N VAL A 105 18.28 -23.65 -0.90
CA VAL A 105 19.60 -23.96 -0.32
C VAL A 105 19.50 -24.20 1.19
N LEU A 106 18.80 -23.34 1.93
CA LEU A 106 18.70 -23.39 3.40
C LEU A 106 17.85 -24.58 3.90
N TYR A 107 16.82 -24.97 3.15
CA TYR A 107 15.84 -25.96 3.58
C TYR A 107 15.75 -27.19 2.67
N SER A 108 16.65 -27.31 1.67
CA SER A 108 16.73 -28.46 0.75
C SER A 108 15.42 -28.77 0.02
N ILE A 109 14.74 -27.73 -0.48
CA ILE A 109 13.49 -27.84 -1.22
C ILE A 109 13.71 -27.67 -2.74
N PRO A 110 12.81 -28.18 -3.61
CA PRO A 110 12.95 -28.07 -5.06
C PRO A 110 13.01 -26.61 -5.55
N ASP A 111 13.96 -26.34 -6.45
CA ASP A 111 14.23 -25.01 -6.98
C ASP A 111 13.38 -24.71 -8.24
N ASN A 112 12.09 -24.46 -8.01
CA ASN A 112 11.15 -24.06 -9.07
C ASN A 112 10.73 -22.59 -8.94
N LEU A 113 11.66 -21.72 -8.52
CA LEU A 113 11.36 -20.32 -8.25
C LEU A 113 11.26 -19.48 -9.51
N ILE A 114 10.30 -18.54 -9.53
CA ILE A 114 10.20 -17.53 -10.59
C ILE A 114 10.74 -16.21 -10.04
N THR A 115 11.94 -15.88 -10.45
CA THR A 115 12.69 -14.72 -9.96
C THR A 115 12.96 -13.72 -11.07
N ILE A 116 13.26 -12.49 -10.67
CA ILE A 116 13.81 -11.46 -11.54
C ILE A 116 15.26 -11.20 -11.10
N GLN A 117 16.17 -11.16 -12.06
CA GLN A 117 17.56 -10.76 -11.81
C GLN A 117 17.71 -9.26 -12.03
N ILE A 118 18.20 -8.56 -11.02
CA ILE A 118 18.51 -7.13 -11.06
C ILE A 118 19.98 -6.96 -10.69
N GLY A 119 20.84 -6.89 -11.71
CA GLY A 119 22.29 -6.89 -11.50
C GLY A 119 22.76 -8.24 -10.94
N SER A 120 23.39 -8.24 -9.76
CA SER A 120 23.82 -9.46 -9.06
C SER A 120 22.76 -10.06 -8.14
N TRP A 121 21.56 -9.46 -8.09
CA TRP A 121 20.53 -9.82 -7.13
C TRP A 121 19.44 -10.64 -7.78
N GLU A 122 18.99 -11.66 -7.07
CA GLU A 122 17.83 -12.47 -7.43
C GLU A 122 16.69 -12.16 -6.47
N TYR A 123 15.51 -11.83 -7.00
CA TYR A 123 14.37 -11.47 -6.17
C TYR A 123 13.07 -12.12 -6.68
N PRO A 124 12.17 -12.60 -5.81
CA PRO A 124 10.93 -13.24 -6.25
C PRO A 124 10.02 -12.27 -6.99
N ILE A 125 9.55 -12.64 -8.18
CA ILE A 125 8.82 -11.71 -9.06
C ILE A 125 7.49 -11.24 -8.45
N GLY A 126 6.80 -12.10 -7.70
CA GLY A 126 5.55 -11.77 -7.02
C GLY A 126 5.78 -10.74 -5.92
N ARG A 127 6.85 -10.92 -5.12
CA ARG A 127 7.24 -9.91 -4.11
C ARG A 127 7.65 -8.60 -4.77
N PHE A 128 8.33 -8.66 -5.92
CA PHE A 128 8.73 -7.47 -6.66
C PHE A 128 7.52 -6.63 -7.07
N LEU A 129 6.55 -7.25 -7.75
CA LEU A 129 5.34 -6.60 -8.21
C LEU A 129 4.55 -5.99 -7.04
N LEU A 130 4.34 -6.75 -5.96
CA LEU A 130 3.57 -6.28 -4.81
C LEU A 130 4.27 -5.12 -4.08
N ASN A 131 5.54 -5.28 -3.73
CA ASN A 131 6.23 -4.35 -2.83
C ASN A 131 6.87 -3.16 -3.54
N PHE A 132 7.32 -3.33 -4.79
CA PHE A 132 8.09 -2.29 -5.50
C PHE A 132 7.30 -1.60 -6.61
N ILE A 133 6.20 -2.20 -7.08
CA ILE A 133 5.36 -1.57 -8.12
C ILE A 133 4.02 -1.15 -7.53
N PHE A 134 3.21 -2.09 -7.04
CA PHE A 134 1.86 -1.78 -6.58
C PHE A 134 1.86 -0.98 -5.29
N MET A 135 2.64 -1.37 -4.28
CA MET A 135 2.67 -0.67 -3.00
C MET A 135 3.07 0.81 -3.17
N PRO A 136 4.16 1.19 -3.87
CA PRO A 136 4.50 2.60 -4.08
C PRO A 136 3.44 3.35 -4.90
N LEU A 137 2.81 2.70 -5.88
CA LEU A 137 1.73 3.31 -6.67
C LEU A 137 0.53 3.70 -5.80
N PHE A 138 0.07 2.80 -4.94
CA PHE A 138 -1.07 3.05 -4.05
C PHE A 138 -0.73 4.01 -2.91
N LEU A 139 0.52 4.00 -2.44
CA LEU A 139 1.00 4.93 -1.43
C LEU A 139 1.22 6.33 -2.00
N ALA A 140 1.68 6.46 -3.25
CA ALA A 140 1.86 7.74 -3.93
C ALA A 140 0.53 8.45 -4.24
N LEU A 141 -0.57 7.71 -4.34
CA LEU A 141 -1.91 8.31 -4.43
C LEU A 141 -2.21 9.16 -3.19
N ILE A 142 -1.83 8.73 -1.99
CA ILE A 142 -2.14 9.42 -0.73
C ILE A 142 -1.67 10.90 -0.73
N PRO A 143 -0.39 11.23 -0.94
CA PRO A 143 0.05 12.62 -0.95
C PRO A 143 -0.49 13.43 -2.13
N VAL A 144 -0.58 12.85 -3.33
CA VAL A 144 -1.18 13.53 -4.50
C VAL A 144 -2.62 13.97 -4.20
N MET A 145 -3.35 13.11 -3.48
CA MET A 145 -4.71 13.37 -3.09
C MET A 145 -4.85 14.44 -2.01
N PHE A 146 -3.98 14.45 -1.00
CA PHE A 146 -3.96 15.53 -0.01
C PHE A 146 -3.63 16.88 -0.65
N ILE A 147 -2.73 16.92 -1.64
CA ILE A 147 -2.48 18.13 -2.44
C ILE A 147 -3.74 18.56 -3.20
N TYR A 148 -4.43 17.62 -3.86
CA TYR A 148 -5.68 17.93 -4.56
C TYR A 148 -6.73 18.52 -3.60
N LEU A 149 -6.96 17.90 -2.44
CA LEU A 149 -7.90 18.40 -1.43
C LEU A 149 -7.49 19.77 -0.90
N ALA A 150 -6.20 20.02 -0.70
CA ALA A 150 -5.69 21.33 -0.33
C ALA A 150 -6.07 22.40 -1.38
N THR A 151 -5.93 22.10 -2.67
CA THR A 151 -6.30 23.06 -3.73
C THR A 151 -7.81 23.34 -3.81
N LYS A 152 -8.66 22.38 -3.43
CA LYS A 152 -10.14 22.48 -3.53
C LYS A 152 -10.83 23.03 -2.29
N THR A 153 -10.16 23.07 -1.14
CA THR A 153 -10.71 23.57 0.13
C THR A 153 -10.32 25.02 0.43
N PHE A 154 -11.05 25.66 1.36
CA PHE A 154 -10.86 27.07 1.74
C PHE A 154 -10.08 27.21 3.07
N GLY A 155 -9.28 28.28 3.17
CA GLY A 155 -8.74 28.77 4.44
C GLY A 155 -7.81 27.78 5.18
N VAL A 156 -8.20 27.40 6.38
CA VAL A 156 -7.38 26.60 7.33
C VAL A 156 -7.31 25.12 6.91
N LEU A 157 -8.42 24.56 6.40
CA LEU A 157 -8.49 23.18 5.88
C LEU A 157 -7.47 22.94 4.75
N ARG A 158 -7.29 23.94 3.86
CA ARG A 158 -6.27 23.89 2.81
C ARG A 158 -4.86 23.70 3.36
N LYS A 159 -4.52 24.42 4.45
CA LYS A 159 -3.20 24.33 5.06
C LYS A 159 -3.01 22.98 5.75
N SER A 160 -4.02 22.51 6.51
CA SER A 160 -4.00 21.19 7.16
C SER A 160 -3.78 20.07 6.14
N TYR A 161 -4.55 20.04 5.05
CA TYR A 161 -4.38 19.03 4.01
C TYR A 161 -3.03 19.10 3.29
N ALA A 162 -2.50 20.31 3.03
CA ALA A 162 -1.17 20.46 2.43
C ALA A 162 -0.07 19.93 3.36
N TRP A 163 -0.15 20.21 4.67
CA TRP A 163 0.77 19.69 5.65
C TRP A 163 0.65 18.18 5.82
N ASN A 164 -0.57 17.64 5.77
CA ASN A 164 -0.78 16.20 5.71
C ASN A 164 -0.13 15.57 4.47
N ALA A 165 -0.25 16.19 3.29
CA ALA A 165 0.43 15.72 2.07
C ALA A 165 1.95 15.65 2.23
N ILE A 166 2.55 16.72 2.78
CA ILE A 166 3.99 16.81 3.02
C ILE A 166 4.43 15.75 4.04
N GLY A 167 3.66 15.57 5.11
CA GLY A 167 3.89 14.51 6.09
C GLY A 167 3.89 13.12 5.44
N PHE A 168 2.90 12.79 4.62
CA PHE A 168 2.87 11.51 3.90
C PHE A 168 4.00 11.36 2.89
N LEU A 169 4.37 12.41 2.13
CA LEU A 169 5.52 12.36 1.21
C LEU A 169 6.82 12.05 1.93
N LEU A 170 7.06 12.71 3.06
CA LEU A 170 8.24 12.46 3.89
C LEU A 170 8.21 11.04 4.46
N TYR A 171 7.06 10.59 4.96
CA TYR A 171 6.90 9.22 5.46
C TYR A 171 7.30 8.17 4.42
N TYR A 172 6.81 8.33 3.18
CA TYR A 172 7.13 7.40 2.10
C TYR A 172 8.56 7.51 1.62
N THR A 173 9.11 8.72 1.57
CA THR A 173 10.52 8.93 1.27
C THR A 173 11.40 8.19 2.28
N GLY A 174 11.07 8.28 3.58
CA GLY A 174 11.76 7.53 4.62
C GLY A 174 11.64 6.01 4.43
N ARG A 175 10.45 5.49 4.11
CA ARG A 175 10.25 4.05 3.85
C ARG A 175 11.01 3.54 2.63
N ILE A 176 11.00 4.28 1.52
CA ILE A 176 11.75 3.94 0.31
C ILE A 176 13.25 4.00 0.59
N LEU A 177 13.71 5.03 1.30
CA LEU A 177 15.11 5.18 1.69
C LEU A 177 15.56 4.04 2.62
N GLN A 178 14.69 3.54 3.51
CA GLN A 178 14.97 2.35 4.31
C GLN A 178 15.22 1.12 3.43
N GLY A 179 14.41 0.94 2.39
CA GLY A 179 14.59 -0.11 1.38
C GLY A 179 15.89 0.05 0.62
N ALA A 180 16.17 1.25 0.09
CA ALA A 180 17.37 1.55 -0.68
C ALA A 180 18.67 1.42 0.15
N LEU A 181 18.66 1.85 1.41
CA LEU A 181 19.82 1.70 2.31
C LEU A 181 20.02 0.26 2.80
N ASN A 182 18.97 -0.56 2.77
CA ASN A 182 19.10 -2.01 2.97
C ASN A 182 19.81 -2.66 1.78
N VAL A 183 19.64 -2.10 0.57
CA VAL A 183 20.29 -2.57 -0.66
C VAL A 183 21.76 -2.14 -0.74
N ALA A 184 22.05 -0.91 -0.31
CA ALA A 184 23.38 -0.33 -0.43
C ALA A 184 24.35 -0.69 0.72
N GLU A 185 23.98 -1.62 1.62
CA GLU A 185 24.79 -2.06 2.76
C GLU A 185 25.40 -0.93 3.63
N PHE A 186 24.66 0.16 3.85
CA PHE A 186 25.09 1.24 4.75
C PHE A 186 24.39 1.15 6.13
N PRO A 187 24.89 0.32 7.07
CA PRO A 187 24.17 -0.02 8.31
C PRO A 187 23.94 1.18 9.23
N HIS A 188 24.90 2.12 9.30
CA HIS A 188 24.79 3.30 10.16
C HIS A 188 23.72 4.29 9.67
N LEU A 189 23.65 4.53 8.36
CA LEU A 189 22.65 5.42 7.78
C LEU A 189 21.26 4.79 7.75
N ARG A 190 21.18 3.46 7.60
CA ARG A 190 19.94 2.68 7.59
C ARG A 190 19.12 2.84 8.88
N ALA A 191 19.77 2.90 10.04
CA ALA A 191 19.08 2.99 11.31
C ALA A 191 18.59 4.41 11.63
N ILE A 192 19.33 5.44 11.19
CA ILE A 192 19.11 6.81 11.62
C ILE A 192 18.28 7.60 10.60
N LEU A 193 18.67 7.57 9.32
CA LEU A 193 18.16 8.50 8.33
C LEU A 193 16.69 8.22 7.95
N PRO A 194 16.28 6.98 7.64
CA PRO A 194 14.86 6.64 7.44
C PRO A 194 13.99 6.94 8.65
N THR A 195 14.47 6.57 9.84
CA THR A 195 13.72 6.72 11.10
C THR A 195 13.51 8.19 11.44
N PHE A 196 14.51 9.03 11.23
CA PHE A 196 14.41 10.47 11.44
C PHE A 196 13.43 11.13 10.47
N ILE A 197 13.47 10.76 9.18
CA ILE A 197 12.53 11.26 8.17
C ILE A 197 11.09 10.84 8.51
N ILE A 198 10.89 9.60 8.96
CA ILE A 198 9.58 9.10 9.40
C ILE A 198 9.11 9.84 10.66
N LEU A 199 10.00 10.12 11.63
CA LEU A 199 9.66 10.86 12.83
C LEU A 199 9.20 12.30 12.48
N LEU A 200 9.94 12.99 11.61
CA LEU A 200 9.57 14.32 11.12
C LEU A 200 8.23 14.30 10.40
N ALA A 201 7.99 13.29 9.56
CA ALA A 201 6.71 13.09 8.91
C ALA A 201 5.55 12.97 9.90
N LEU A 202 5.71 12.14 10.94
CA LEU A 202 4.70 11.95 11.98
C LEU A 202 4.45 13.23 12.79
N LEU A 203 5.50 13.98 13.13
CA LEU A 203 5.38 15.29 13.78
C LEU A 203 4.58 16.28 12.95
N ILE A 204 4.85 16.34 11.64
CA ILE A 204 4.10 17.21 10.72
C ILE A 204 2.63 16.80 10.65
N LEU A 205 2.33 15.50 10.59
CA LEU A 205 0.95 14.98 10.59
C LEU A 205 0.21 15.34 11.89
N VAL A 206 0.85 15.18 13.05
CA VAL A 206 0.27 15.55 14.35
C VAL A 206 0.00 17.04 14.44
N ILE A 207 0.96 17.88 14.03
CA ILE A 207 0.80 19.34 14.02
C ILE A 207 -0.32 19.76 13.08
N ALA A 208 -0.39 19.18 11.87
CA ALA A 208 -1.43 19.46 10.90
C ALA A 208 -2.84 19.20 11.47
N ASN A 209 -3.02 18.05 12.13
CA ASN A 209 -4.30 17.66 12.69
C ASN A 209 -4.66 18.39 13.99
N ASN A 210 -3.68 18.75 14.84
CA ASN A 210 -3.93 19.57 16.03
C ASN A 210 -4.27 21.02 15.70
N TYR A 211 -3.72 21.57 14.61
CA TYR A 211 -4.10 22.91 14.13
C TYR A 211 -5.57 23.00 13.72
N GLU A 212 -6.18 21.87 13.39
CA GLU A 212 -7.60 21.73 13.06
C GLU A 212 -8.48 21.62 14.32
N GLN A 213 -7.96 21.04 15.41
CA GLN A 213 -8.68 20.83 16.68
C GLN A 213 -8.67 22.05 17.62
N LEU A 214 -7.74 22.98 17.45
CA LEU A 214 -7.64 24.21 18.27
C LEU A 214 -8.65 25.31 17.87
N LYS A 215 -9.73 24.94 17.18
CA LYS A 215 -10.78 25.84 16.71
C LYS A 215 -12.17 25.24 16.91
#